data_AF-A0A8I0H1Y4-F1
#
_entry.id   AF-A0A8I0H1Y4-F1
#
_cell.length_a   1.000
_cell.length_b   1.000
_cell.length_c   1.000
_cell.angle_alpha   90.00
_cell.angle_beta   90.00
_cell.angle_gamma   90.00
#
_symmetry.space_group_name_H-M   'P 1'
#
loop_
_entity.id
_entity.type
_entity.pdbx_description
1 polymer ?
#
loop_
_entity_poly.entity_id
_entity_poly.type
_entity_poly.pdbx_seq_one_letter_code
_entity_poly.pdbx_strand_id
1 'polypeptide(L)'
;QMARNTIRACVHGDQTVISGQSVRLRLLEAMCVGRYVLPRDTLLTGEGRIQGERLGIEILQVEYDGNVIPVELTVLDSDGQAGIFIPGSTEAN
;
A
#
# COMPACT_ATOMS: atom_id res chain seq x y z
N GLN A 1 -2.03 -23.34 -12.44
CA GLN A 1 -1.22 -22.36 -11.71
C GLN A 1 -2.19 -21.36 -11.09
N MET A 2 -2.26 -21.30 -9.76
CA MET A 2 -3.12 -20.29 -9.12
C MET A 2 -2.59 -18.90 -9.51
N ALA A 3 -3.48 -18.02 -9.95
CA ALA A 3 -3.08 -16.65 -10.27
C ALA A 3 -2.54 -15.98 -9.00
N ARG A 4 -1.39 -15.32 -9.11
CA ARG A 4 -0.81 -14.54 -8.02
C ARG A 4 -1.77 -13.42 -7.66
N ASN A 5 -2.16 -13.33 -6.40
CA ASN A 5 -3.03 -12.29 -5.85
C ASN A 5 -2.26 -11.14 -5.16
N THR A 6 -0.93 -11.18 -5.22
CA THR A 6 -0.05 -10.14 -4.68
C THR A 6 0.55 -9.29 -5.80
N ILE A 7 0.82 -8.03 -5.47
CA ILE A 7 1.52 -7.06 -6.31
C ILE A 7 2.67 -6.48 -5.51
N ARG A 8 3.87 -6.42 -6.10
CA ARG A 8 5.02 -5.82 -5.40
C ARG A 8 4.94 -4.30 -5.45
N ALA A 9 5.13 -3.68 -4.31
CA ALA A 9 5.26 -2.24 -4.16
C ALA A 9 6.32 -1.92 -3.10
N CYS A 10 6.82 -0.68 -3.09
CA CYS A 10 7.64 -0.15 -2.01
C CYS A 10 7.07 1.17 -1.50
N VAL A 11 7.47 1.58 -0.29
CA VAL A 11 7.21 2.93 0.21
C VAL A 11 7.86 3.95 -0.72
N HIS A 12 7.10 4.97 -1.12
CA HIS A 12 7.61 6.00 -2.01
C HIS A 12 8.36 7.09 -1.23
N GLY A 13 9.67 6.86 -1.07
CA GLY A 13 10.56 7.79 -0.36
C GLY A 13 10.34 7.80 1.14
N ASP A 14 11.03 8.70 1.83
CA ASP A 14 10.88 8.87 3.28
C ASP A 14 9.57 9.57 3.60
N GLN A 15 8.81 9.03 4.55
CA GLN A 15 7.51 9.55 4.97
C GLN A 15 7.40 9.48 6.48
N THR A 16 7.08 10.61 7.10
CA THR A 16 6.66 10.68 8.51
C THR A 16 5.15 10.70 8.54
N VAL A 17 4.54 9.71 9.19
CA VAL A 17 3.08 9.55 9.23
C VAL A 17 2.61 9.33 10.66
N ILE A 18 1.42 9.82 10.98
CA ILE A 18 0.63 9.41 12.14
C ILE A 18 -0.54 8.52 11.69
N SER A 19 -1.12 7.76 12.61
CA SER A 19 -2.27 6.90 12.32
C SER A 19 -3.43 7.70 11.69
N GLY A 20 -4.01 7.18 10.61
CA GLY A 20 -5.03 7.84 9.79
C GLY A 20 -4.47 8.70 8.65
N GLN A 21 -3.15 8.91 8.56
CA GLN A 21 -2.56 9.62 7.42
C GLN A 21 -2.30 8.72 6.22
N SER A 22 -2.33 9.33 5.04
CA SER A 22 -2.03 8.65 3.79
C SER A 22 -0.56 8.26 3.68
N VAL A 23 -0.30 7.04 3.22
CA VAL A 23 1.02 6.52 2.87
C VAL A 23 1.09 6.34 1.36
N ARG A 24 2.13 6.88 0.72
CA ARG A 24 2.37 6.67 -0.71
C ARG A 24 3.25 5.46 -0.94
N LEU A 25 2.83 4.63 -1.88
CA LEU A 25 3.52 3.43 -2.33
C LEU A 25 3.82 3.56 -3.83
N ARG A 26 4.81 2.83 -4.31
CA ARG A 26 5.20 2.77 -5.72
C ARG A 26 5.17 1.32 -6.20
N LEU A 27 4.47 1.07 -7.29
CA LEU A 27 4.44 -0.25 -7.93
C LEU A 27 5.82 -0.65 -8.45
N LEU A 28 6.25 -1.86 -8.13
CA LEU A 28 7.49 -2.47 -8.64
C LEU A 28 7.23 -3.38 -9.86
N GLU A 29 5.99 -3.60 -10.24
CA GLU A 29 5.59 -4.30 -11.45
C GLU A 29 4.23 -3.81 -11.91
N ALA A 30 3.83 -4.16 -13.14
CA ALA A 30 2.53 -3.77 -13.65
C ALA A 30 1.40 -4.46 -12.85
N MET A 31 0.32 -3.72 -12.60
CA MET A 31 -0.85 -4.20 -11.88
C MET A 31 -2.07 -4.15 -12.79
N CYS A 32 -2.78 -5.28 -12.92
CA CYS A 32 -4.08 -5.32 -13.58
C CYS A 32 -5.18 -5.05 -12.56
N VAL A 33 -6.04 -4.06 -12.83
CA VAL A 33 -7.21 -3.74 -12.01
C VAL A 33 -8.42 -3.51 -12.92
N GLY A 34 -9.37 -4.44 -12.87
CA GLY A 34 -10.47 -4.48 -13.83
C GLY A 34 -9.94 -4.54 -15.27
N ARG A 35 -10.28 -3.52 -16.07
CA ARG A 35 -9.83 -3.37 -17.47
C ARG A 35 -8.50 -2.60 -17.63
N TYR A 36 -7.98 -2.03 -16.55
CA TYR A 36 -6.82 -1.16 -16.59
C TYR A 36 -5.54 -1.93 -16.27
N VAL A 37 -4.45 -1.57 -16.95
CA VAL A 37 -3.10 -2.03 -16.62
C VAL A 37 -2.30 -0.83 -16.16
N LEU A 38 -2.04 -0.77 -14.86
CA LEU A 38 -1.21 0.27 -14.27
C LEU A 38 0.26 -0.11 -14.48
N PRO A 39 1.07 0.78 -15.09
CA PRO A 39 2.47 0.48 -15.33
C PRO A 39 3.25 0.39 -14.02
N ARG A 40 4.41 -0.27 -14.07
CA ARG A 40 5.44 -0.14 -13.04
C ARG A 40 5.70 1.35 -12.76
N ASP A 41 6.06 1.66 -11.51
CA ASP A 41 6.32 3.02 -11.01
C ASP A 41 5.07 3.91 -10.83
N THR A 42 3.87 3.39 -11.07
CA THR A 42 2.62 4.05 -10.66
C THR A 42 2.60 4.24 -9.14
N LEU A 43 2.15 5.41 -8.70
CA LEU A 43 1.95 5.71 -7.29
C LEU A 43 0.57 5.23 -6.84
N LEU A 44 0.55 4.56 -5.70
CA LEU A 44 -0.67 4.23 -4.96
C LEU A 44 -0.68 5.01 -3.66
N THR A 45 -1.87 5.31 -3.16
CA THR A 45 -2.07 5.97 -1.87
C THR A 45 -3.04 5.15 -1.04
N GLY A 46 -2.66 4.82 0.18
CA GLY A 46 -3.52 4.12 1.14
C GLY A 46 -3.54 4.83 2.49
N GLU A 47 -4.55 4.57 3.31
CA GLU A 47 -4.60 5.05 4.69
C GLU A 47 -3.70 4.18 5.56
N GLY A 48 -2.76 4.80 6.27
CA GLY A 48 -1.87 4.15 7.21
C GLY A 48 -2.48 4.09 8.60
N ARG A 49 -2.50 2.91 9.23
CA ARG A 49 -2.90 2.71 10.62
C ARG A 49 -1.77 2.05 11.40
N ILE A 50 -1.28 2.75 12.42
CA ILE A 50 -0.27 2.23 13.34
C ILE A 50 -0.99 1.41 14.41
N GLN A 51 -0.53 0.18 14.67
CA GLN A 51 -0.98 -0.68 15.77
C GLN A 51 0.23 -1.41 16.34
N GLY A 52 0.70 -0.99 17.52
CA GLY A 52 1.97 -1.47 18.05
C GLY A 52 3.13 -1.19 17.08
N GLU A 53 3.89 -2.22 16.72
CA GLU A 53 5.07 -2.10 15.84
C GLU A 53 4.76 -2.36 14.36
N ARG A 54 3.49 -2.24 13.95
CA ARG A 54 3.06 -2.50 12.56
C ARG A 54 2.30 -1.30 12.00
N LEU A 55 2.68 -0.90 10.78
CA LEU A 55 1.95 0.04 9.95
C LEU A 55 1.08 -0.75 8.97
N GLY A 56 -0.19 -0.95 9.34
CA GLY A 56 -1.20 -1.40 8.40
C GLY A 56 -1.45 -0.31 7.34
N ILE A 57 -1.67 -0.71 6.09
CA ILE A 57 -2.04 0.22 5.03
C ILE A 57 -3.18 -0.41 4.24
N GLU A 58 -4.27 0.34 4.11
CA GLU A 58 -5.44 -0.04 3.33
C GLU A 58 -5.59 0.88 2.11
N ILE A 59 -5.77 0.29 0.94
CA ILE A 59 -6.01 1.00 -0.32
C ILE A 59 -7.39 0.59 -0.82
N LEU A 60 -8.32 1.55 -0.81
CA LEU A 60 -9.73 1.34 -1.21
C LEU A 60 -10.01 1.81 -2.65
N GLN A 61 -9.12 2.61 -3.21
CA GLN A 61 -9.26 3.13 -4.56
C GLN A 61 -7.90 3.42 -5.18
N VAL A 62 -7.84 3.33 -6.50
CA VAL A 62 -6.67 3.73 -7.29
C VAL A 62 -7.09 4.70 -8.37
N GLU A 63 -6.36 5.79 -8.51
CA GLU A 63 -6.55 6.74 -9.59
C GLU A 63 -5.63 6.39 -10.77
N TYR A 64 -6.21 6.27 -11.97
CA TYR A 64 -5.44 6.08 -13.20
C TYR A 64 -6.18 6.69 -14.39
N ASP A 65 -5.48 7.51 -15.18
CA ASP A 65 -6.01 8.16 -16.39
C ASP A 65 -7.33 8.93 -16.12
N GLY A 66 -7.38 9.68 -15.02
CA GLY A 66 -8.57 10.43 -14.60
C GLY A 66 -9.75 9.57 -14.10
N ASN A 67 -9.56 8.26 -13.94
CA ASN A 67 -10.57 7.34 -13.42
C ASN A 67 -10.24 6.92 -11.98
N VAL A 68 -11.26 6.93 -11.12
CA VAL A 68 -11.19 6.33 -9.77
C VAL A 68 -11.71 4.90 -9.85
N ILE A 69 -10.82 3.95 -9.57
CA ILE A 69 -11.10 2.51 -9.69
C ILE A 69 -11.18 1.93 -8.27
N PRO A 70 -12.34 1.39 -7.85
CA PRO A 70 -12.48 0.80 -6.53
C PRO A 70 -11.64 -0.47 -6.43
N VAL A 71 -10.95 -0.62 -5.31
CA VAL A 71 -10.14 -1.79 -4.97
C VAL A 71 -10.27 -2.10 -3.47
N GLU A 72 -9.73 -3.23 -3.04
CA GLU A 72 -9.55 -3.54 -1.63
C GLU A 72 -8.21 -4.27 -1.50
N LEU A 73 -7.16 -3.50 -1.20
CA LEU A 73 -5.80 -4.02 -1.08
C LEU A 73 -5.26 -3.75 0.32
N THR A 74 -4.66 -4.78 0.92
CA THR A 74 -3.93 -4.70 2.18
C THR A 74 -2.44 -4.87 1.92
N VAL A 75 -1.62 -4.09 2.61
CA VAL A 75 -0.16 -4.24 2.54
C VAL A 75 0.32 -5.36 3.45
N LEU A 76 1.15 -6.23 2.87
CA LEU A 76 1.93 -7.25 3.57
C LEU A 76 3.41 -6.81 3.57
N ASP A 77 4.12 -7.08 4.66
CA ASP A 77 5.58 -6.96 4.70
C ASP A 77 6.22 -8.13 3.93
N SER A 78 7.51 -8.00 3.66
CA SER A 78 8.40 -9.03 3.10
C SER A 78 8.44 -10.34 3.89
N ASP A 79 8.10 -10.31 5.19
CA ASP A 79 7.94 -11.49 6.04
C ASP A 79 6.59 -12.21 5.87
N GLY A 80 5.68 -11.66 5.06
CA GLY A 80 4.36 -12.19 4.78
C GLY A 80 3.27 -11.80 5.79
N GLN A 81 3.59 -11.00 6.82
CA GLN A 81 2.62 -10.52 7.80
C GLN A 81 1.91 -9.26 7.32
N ALA A 82 0.70 -9.03 7.82
CA ALA A 82 -0.05 -7.79 7.56
C ALA A 82 0.63 -6.58 8.21
N GLY A 83 0.76 -5.52 7.42
CA GLY A 83 1.41 -4.28 7.82
C GLY A 83 2.93 -4.33 7.85
N ILE A 84 3.55 -3.20 7.53
CA ILE A 84 5.01 -3.01 7.51
C ILE A 84 5.53 -2.94 8.94
N PHE A 85 6.58 -3.69 9.25
CA PHE A 85 7.24 -3.62 10.55
C PHE A 85 7.92 -2.25 10.74
N ILE A 86 7.52 -1.54 11.79
CA ILE A 86 7.98 -0.18 12.13
C ILE A 86 8.49 -0.16 13.59
N PRO A 87 9.69 -0.73 13.86
CA PRO A 87 10.18 -0.91 15.23
C PRO A 87 10.35 0.43 15.96
N GLY A 88 9.98 0.48 17.23
CA GLY A 88 10.13 1.68 18.06
C GLY A 88 9.18 2.84 17.73
N SER A 89 8.17 2.60 16.87
CA SER A 89 7.09 3.55 16.62
C SER A 89 6.21 3.61 17.86
N THR A 90 6.49 4.56 18.74
CA THR A 90 5.66 4.81 19.92
C THR A 90 4.40 5.52 19.43
N GLU A 91 3.22 4.90 19.57
CA GLU A 91 1.97 5.65 19.56
C GLU A 91 2.07 6.68 20.70
N ALA A 92 2.32 7.94 20.36
CA ALA A 92 2.29 9.01 21.33
C ALA A 92 0.81 9.20 21.73
N ASN A 93 0.44 8.58 22.85
CA ASN A 93 -0.85 8.75 23.52
C ASN A 93 -0.93 10.10 24.23
#